data_AF-A0CM38-F1
#
_entry.id   AF-A0CM38-F1
#
_cell.length_a   1.000
_cell.length_b   1.000
_cell.length_c   1.000
_cell.angle_alpha   90.00
_cell.angle_beta   90.00
_cell.angle_gamma   90.00
#
_symmetry.space_group_name_H-M   'P 1'
#
loop_
_entity.id
_entity.type
_entity.pdbx_description
1 polymer ?
#
loop_
_entity_poly.entity_id
_entity_poly.type
_entity_poly.pdbx_seq_one_letter_code
_entity_poly.pdbx_strand_id
1 'polypeptide(L)'
;MISPFKKLGIYLEFQQFFKMKTVNDEKITIYNGEDIKHFVFPEKFDHTQSGVPGNPCYNFRFRIFVFFSYVVLTQLFQLFCTPSEKIIGVWDVGHQITTPINNLYKEHRWFSISMQLLSAIILDVAYLYISLYWVLYQRNFRLFAALIIFYVIRAIHLNLVKLESPQNYYWEDPNIPSLVVKYGFFSDFFYSGHVGYLVICGLEMKRIGKKYVSTLFFLCSLYQAFVVITFAIHYTIDVTTGCIFAHYFYNQVCYWEVKIDFFLKILAGLFERTSQQTTAKYEVQGIQQIGVTTL
;
A
#
# COMPACT_ATOMS: atom_id res chain seq x y z
N MET A 1 -7.10 87.63 -21.08
CA MET A 1 -8.06 87.25 -20.04
C MET A 1 -7.32 86.38 -19.02
N ILE A 2 -7.00 87.01 -17.87
CA ILE A 2 -6.84 86.49 -16.49
C ILE A 2 -6.08 85.16 -16.25
N SER A 3 -5.08 85.26 -15.37
CA SER A 3 -4.12 84.27 -14.83
C SER A 3 -4.70 83.52 -13.58
N PRO A 4 -3.94 83.00 -12.57
CA PRO A 4 -2.72 82.14 -12.43
C PRO A 4 -2.91 80.99 -11.36
N PHE A 5 -1.81 80.50 -10.76
CA PHE A 5 -1.60 79.61 -9.56
C PHE A 5 -1.43 78.11 -9.88
N LYS A 6 -0.30 77.41 -9.71
CA LYS A 6 0.92 77.46 -8.85
C LYS A 6 0.68 77.25 -7.34
N LYS A 7 1.35 76.20 -6.82
CA LYS A 7 1.68 75.79 -5.42
C LYS A 7 0.57 75.01 -4.68
N LEU A 8 0.81 73.90 -3.99
CA LEU A 8 1.94 73.44 -3.14
C LEU A 8 1.85 71.87 -3.08
N GLY A 9 2.93 71.09 -3.15
CA GLY A 9 3.68 70.66 -1.97
C GLY A 9 3.26 69.26 -1.46
N ILE A 10 4.02 68.24 -1.87
CA ILE A 10 4.50 67.06 -1.10
C ILE A 10 3.64 66.63 0.11
N TYR A 11 3.14 65.39 0.14
CA TYR A 11 3.34 64.42 1.24
C TYR A 11 2.81 63.02 0.85
N LEU A 12 3.77 62.12 0.59
CA LEU A 12 3.85 60.71 0.99
C LEU A 12 2.67 59.73 0.83
N GLU A 13 3.00 58.63 0.13
CA GLU A 13 2.68 57.23 0.42
C GLU A 13 1.45 56.93 1.29
N PHE A 14 0.52 56.13 0.76
CA PHE A 14 0.27 54.78 1.28
C PHE A 14 -0.76 54.06 0.38
N GLN A 15 -0.33 52.92 -0.15
CA GLN A 15 -1.13 51.73 -0.47
C GLN A 15 -2.08 51.85 -1.69
N GLN A 16 -1.82 51.23 -2.84
CA GLN A 16 -1.34 49.85 -3.05
C GLN A 16 -2.26 48.79 -2.42
N PHE A 17 -3.57 48.90 -2.61
CA PHE A 17 -4.51 47.79 -2.48
C PHE A 17 -5.58 47.92 -3.57
N PHE A 18 -5.87 46.82 -4.28
CA PHE A 18 -6.76 46.70 -5.45
C PHE A 18 -6.20 47.14 -6.82
N LYS A 19 -5.37 46.27 -7.41
CA LYS A 19 -5.34 46.08 -8.87
C LYS A 19 -5.95 44.71 -9.19
N MET A 20 -7.28 44.68 -9.36
CA MET A 20 -7.93 43.61 -10.13
C MET A 20 -7.43 43.71 -11.56
N LYS A 21 -6.67 42.70 -12.01
CA LYS A 21 -6.31 42.55 -13.42
C LYS A 21 -7.33 41.59 -14.04
N THR A 22 -8.11 42.15 -14.95
CA THR A 22 -9.13 41.50 -15.77
C THR A 22 -8.58 40.26 -16.48
N VAL A 23 -9.30 39.16 -16.30
CA VAL A 23 -9.23 37.95 -17.11
C VAL A 23 -9.69 38.30 -18.53
N ASN A 24 -8.86 38.06 -19.54
CA ASN A 24 -9.28 37.58 -20.85
C ASN A 24 -8.12 37.13 -21.75
N ASP A 25 -8.46 36.14 -22.56
CA ASP A 25 -7.82 35.63 -23.79
C ASP A 25 -6.71 34.59 -23.67
N GLU A 26 -7.20 33.34 -23.62
CA GLU A 26 -6.68 32.12 -24.25
C GLU A 26 -5.62 32.37 -25.34
N LYS A 27 -4.36 32.16 -24.98
CA LYS A 27 -3.35 31.69 -25.93
C LYS A 27 -2.89 30.32 -25.49
N ILE A 28 -3.31 29.30 -26.24
CA ILE A 28 -2.74 27.96 -26.21
C ILE A 28 -1.29 28.11 -26.66
N THR A 29 -0.38 28.27 -25.70
CA THR A 29 1.05 28.26 -25.94
C THR A 29 1.52 26.84 -26.22
N ILE A 30 2.19 26.65 -27.35
CA ILE A 30 2.86 25.41 -27.73
C ILE A 30 4.12 25.32 -26.85
N TYR A 31 4.19 24.29 -26.00
CA TYR A 31 5.25 24.13 -25.00
C TYR A 31 6.38 23.25 -25.53
N ASN A 32 7.61 23.79 -25.55
CA ASN A 32 8.83 23.03 -25.81
C ASN A 32 9.30 22.39 -24.49
N GLY A 33 9.88 21.20 -24.56
CA GLY A 33 10.10 20.28 -23.42
C GLY A 33 10.92 20.77 -22.21
N GLU A 34 11.32 22.04 -22.14
CA GLU A 34 11.92 22.64 -20.94
C GLU A 34 10.87 23.12 -19.90
N ASP A 35 9.61 23.30 -20.30
CA ASP A 35 8.55 23.89 -19.45
C ASP A 35 7.93 22.93 -18.42
N ILE A 36 8.31 21.64 -18.41
CA ILE A 36 7.78 20.64 -17.46
C ILE A 36 8.23 20.92 -16.01
N LYS A 37 9.24 21.78 -15.79
CA LYS A 37 9.71 22.15 -14.45
C LYS A 37 8.70 22.98 -13.65
N HIS A 38 7.69 23.57 -14.29
CA HIS A 38 6.71 24.45 -13.65
C HIS A 38 5.25 24.03 -13.90
N PHE A 39 4.98 22.72 -14.06
CA PHE A 39 3.61 22.24 -14.19
C PHE A 39 2.83 22.46 -12.88
N VAL A 40 2.06 23.55 -12.81
CA VAL A 40 1.18 23.86 -11.69
C VAL A 40 -0.09 23.04 -11.86
N PHE A 41 -0.29 22.05 -11.00
CA PHE A 41 -1.55 21.32 -10.94
C PHE A 41 -2.67 22.28 -10.52
N PRO A 42 -3.78 22.37 -11.27
CA PRO A 42 -4.90 23.23 -10.92
C PRO A 42 -5.55 22.77 -9.60
N GLU A 43 -6.03 23.70 -8.77
CA GLU A 43 -6.72 23.40 -7.50
C GLU A 43 -7.97 22.52 -7.68
N LYS A 44 -8.59 22.56 -8.86
CA LYS A 44 -9.61 21.62 -9.32
C LYS A 44 -9.13 20.95 -10.59
N PHE A 45 -8.78 19.67 -10.48
CA PHE A 45 -8.47 18.86 -11.65
C PHE A 45 -9.78 18.38 -12.29
N ASP A 46 -10.02 18.80 -13.54
CA ASP A 46 -11.11 18.24 -14.32
C ASP A 46 -10.72 16.82 -14.76
N HIS A 47 -11.28 15.82 -14.06
CA HIS A 47 -11.05 14.40 -14.36
C HIS A 47 -11.60 13.95 -15.72
N THR A 48 -12.34 14.80 -16.44
CA THR A 48 -12.83 14.49 -17.79
C THR A 48 -11.82 14.82 -18.89
N GLN A 49 -10.76 15.57 -18.57
CA GLN A 49 -9.76 16.03 -19.52
C GLN A 49 -8.35 15.52 -19.19
N SER A 50 -7.53 15.37 -20.23
CA SER A 50 -6.12 15.02 -20.07
C SER A 50 -5.34 16.25 -19.66
N GLY A 51 -4.65 16.19 -18.52
CA GLY A 51 -3.69 17.23 -18.13
C GLY A 51 -2.48 17.38 -19.07
N VAL A 52 -2.27 16.43 -19.99
CA VAL A 52 -1.20 16.48 -21.00
C VAL A 52 -1.65 17.29 -22.23
N PRO A 53 -1.01 18.43 -22.55
CA PRO A 53 -1.29 19.20 -23.75
C PRO A 53 -1.05 18.37 -25.02
N GLY A 54 -1.92 18.52 -26.02
CA GLY A 54 -1.78 17.81 -27.30
C GLY A 54 -2.06 16.30 -27.24
N ASN A 55 -2.69 15.80 -26.15
CA ASN A 55 -3.04 14.38 -26.06
C ASN A 55 -3.91 13.96 -27.26
N PRO A 56 -3.54 12.91 -28.01
CA PRO A 56 -4.29 12.47 -29.19
C PRO A 56 -5.74 12.07 -28.86
N CYS A 57 -6.07 11.76 -27.60
CA CYS A 57 -7.43 11.52 -27.14
C CYS A 57 -8.37 12.72 -27.30
N TYR A 58 -7.87 13.95 -27.50
CA TYR A 58 -8.72 15.08 -27.89
C TYR A 58 -9.27 14.92 -29.31
N ASN A 59 -8.59 14.15 -30.17
CA ASN A 59 -9.06 13.86 -31.52
C ASN A 59 -10.14 12.77 -31.50
N PHE A 60 -11.34 13.10 -31.98
CA PHE A 60 -12.48 12.18 -32.03
C PHE A 60 -12.21 10.92 -32.88
N ARG A 61 -11.53 11.06 -34.02
CA ARG A 61 -11.20 9.92 -34.90
C ARG A 61 -10.24 8.95 -34.20
N PHE A 62 -9.28 9.48 -33.46
CA PHE A 62 -8.37 8.66 -32.66
C PHE A 62 -9.10 7.88 -31.57
N ARG A 63 -10.03 8.52 -30.84
CA ARG A 63 -10.86 7.82 -29.83
C ARG A 63 -11.71 6.71 -30.44
N ILE A 64 -12.31 6.95 -31.60
CA ILE A 64 -13.05 5.91 -32.34
C ILE A 64 -12.13 4.74 -32.69
N PHE A 65 -10.93 5.02 -33.21
CA PHE A 65 -9.96 3.99 -33.54
C PHE A 65 -9.60 3.15 -32.30
N VAL A 66 -9.25 3.79 -31.18
CA VAL A 66 -8.93 3.09 -29.92
C VAL A 66 -10.11 2.25 -29.44
N PHE A 67 -11.34 2.77 -29.51
CA PHE A 67 -12.55 2.03 -29.14
C PHE A 67 -12.73 0.77 -29.98
N PHE A 68 -12.65 0.87 -31.31
CA PHE A 68 -12.79 -0.30 -32.17
C PHE A 68 -11.62 -1.27 -32.03
N SER A 69 -10.39 -0.80 -31.85
CA SER A 69 -9.25 -1.66 -31.51
C SER A 69 -9.49 -2.41 -30.21
N TYR A 70 -10.02 -1.75 -29.17
CA TYR A 70 -10.39 -2.40 -27.92
C TYR A 70 -11.47 -3.47 -28.11
N VAL A 71 -12.53 -3.19 -28.88
CA VAL A 71 -13.58 -4.17 -29.20
C VAL A 71 -12.97 -5.37 -29.94
N VAL A 72 -12.20 -5.14 -31.01
CA VAL A 72 -11.58 -6.24 -31.77
C VAL A 72 -10.66 -7.07 -30.89
N LEU A 73 -9.78 -6.42 -30.11
CA LEU A 73 -8.87 -7.12 -29.21
C LEU A 73 -9.64 -7.96 -28.18
N THR A 74 -10.65 -7.39 -27.52
CA THR A 74 -11.44 -8.13 -26.53
C THR A 74 -12.15 -9.33 -27.14
N GLN A 75 -12.69 -9.23 -28.36
CA GLN A 75 -13.29 -10.36 -29.06
C GLN A 75 -12.26 -11.43 -29.44
N LEU A 76 -11.07 -11.03 -29.92
CA LEU A 76 -9.99 -11.96 -30.23
C LEU A 76 -9.50 -12.69 -28.96
N PHE A 77 -9.32 -11.98 -27.85
CA PHE A 77 -8.97 -12.59 -26.57
C PHE A 77 -10.05 -13.57 -26.10
N GLN A 78 -11.33 -13.24 -26.24
CA GLN A 78 -12.40 -14.15 -25.88
C GLN A 78 -12.37 -15.43 -26.75
N LEU A 79 -12.13 -15.28 -28.05
CA LEU A 79 -12.08 -16.41 -28.99
C LEU A 79 -10.88 -17.33 -28.75
N PHE A 80 -9.69 -16.78 -28.46
CA PHE A 80 -8.45 -17.55 -28.40
C PHE A 80 -7.97 -17.87 -26.98
N CYS A 81 -8.41 -17.12 -25.96
CA CYS A 81 -7.87 -17.24 -24.60
C CYS A 81 -8.92 -17.73 -23.58
N THR A 82 -10.18 -17.95 -23.97
CA THR A 82 -11.17 -18.56 -23.07
C THR A 82 -11.07 -20.08 -23.16
N PRO A 83 -10.65 -20.78 -22.09
CA PRO A 83 -10.65 -22.24 -22.10
C PRO A 83 -12.09 -22.77 -22.20
N SER A 84 -12.32 -23.74 -23.10
CA SER A 84 -13.62 -24.38 -23.32
C SER A 84 -13.75 -25.74 -22.62
N GLU A 85 -12.69 -26.18 -21.95
CA GLU A 85 -12.62 -27.49 -21.29
C GLU A 85 -13.50 -27.53 -20.03
N LYS A 86 -14.24 -28.62 -19.85
CA LYS A 86 -15.03 -28.86 -18.64
C LYS A 86 -14.14 -29.50 -17.57
N ILE A 87 -13.63 -28.66 -16.66
CA ILE A 87 -12.76 -29.08 -15.56
C ILE A 87 -13.62 -29.52 -14.36
N ILE A 88 -13.22 -30.62 -13.71
CA ILE A 88 -13.78 -31.09 -12.43
C ILE A 88 -12.76 -30.76 -11.34
N GLY A 89 -13.14 -29.97 -10.34
CA GLY A 89 -12.23 -29.50 -9.29
C GLY A 89 -11.37 -28.30 -9.73
N VAL A 90 -10.24 -28.09 -9.04
CA VAL A 90 -9.31 -26.99 -9.32
C VAL A 90 -8.12 -27.49 -10.13
N TRP A 91 -7.89 -26.87 -11.29
CA TRP A 91 -6.75 -27.16 -12.15
C TRP A 91 -5.71 -26.04 -12.06
N ASP A 92 -4.47 -26.39 -11.74
CA ASP A 92 -3.36 -25.45 -11.59
C ASP A 92 -2.11 -25.93 -12.34
N VAL A 93 -1.76 -25.20 -13.40
CA VAL A 93 -0.59 -25.50 -14.23
C VAL A 93 0.72 -25.35 -13.46
N GLY A 94 0.80 -24.44 -12.48
CA GLY A 94 1.98 -24.29 -11.64
C GLY A 94 2.27 -25.56 -10.86
N HIS A 95 1.26 -26.16 -10.24
CA HIS A 95 1.42 -27.45 -9.53
C HIS A 95 1.85 -28.58 -10.46
N GLN A 96 1.35 -28.60 -11.71
CA GLN A 96 1.73 -29.61 -12.70
C GLN A 96 3.20 -29.48 -13.09
N ILE A 97 3.63 -28.27 -13.42
CA ILE A 97 5.02 -27.98 -13.77
C ILE A 97 5.95 -28.30 -12.59
N THR A 98 5.53 -28.03 -11.36
CA THR A 98 6.34 -28.28 -10.16
C THR A 98 6.17 -29.67 -9.55
N THR A 99 5.40 -30.57 -10.17
CA THR A 99 5.18 -31.93 -9.66
C THR A 99 6.49 -32.71 -9.45
N PRO A 100 7.50 -32.65 -10.35
CA PRO A 100 8.78 -33.31 -10.11
C PRO A 100 9.48 -32.85 -8.83
N ILE A 101 9.44 -31.54 -8.55
CA ILE A 101 10.05 -30.95 -7.33
C ILE A 101 9.24 -31.37 -6.08
N ASN A 102 7.92 -31.40 -6.19
CA ASN A 102 7.04 -31.88 -5.13
C ASN A 102 7.34 -33.34 -4.75
N ASN A 103 7.58 -34.19 -5.74
CA ASN A 103 7.97 -35.58 -5.51
C ASN A 103 9.33 -35.68 -4.79
N LEU A 104 10.30 -34.82 -5.13
CA LEU A 104 11.57 -34.76 -4.38
C LEU A 104 11.36 -34.43 -2.90
N TYR A 105 10.41 -33.57 -2.55
CA TYR A 105 10.10 -33.30 -1.14
C TYR A 105 9.57 -34.53 -0.41
N LYS A 106 8.71 -35.32 -1.08
CA LYS A 106 8.11 -36.55 -0.53
C LYS A 106 9.14 -37.68 -0.42
N GLU A 107 10.06 -37.79 -1.38
CA GLU A 107 11.12 -38.80 -1.40
C GLU A 107 12.27 -38.47 -0.43
N HIS A 108 12.55 -37.18 -0.22
CA HIS A 108 13.69 -36.71 0.55
C HIS A 108 13.28 -35.75 1.66
N ARG A 109 12.96 -36.32 2.83
CA ARG A 109 12.57 -35.54 4.02
C ARG A 109 13.55 -34.42 4.37
N TRP A 110 14.86 -34.67 4.29
CA TRP A 110 15.88 -33.65 4.59
C TRP A 110 15.77 -32.41 3.68
N PHE A 111 15.41 -32.61 2.41
CA PHE A 111 15.26 -31.54 1.44
C PHE A 111 14.01 -30.72 1.74
N SER A 112 12.90 -31.40 2.07
CA SER A 112 11.68 -30.71 2.48
C SER A 112 11.86 -29.85 3.73
N ILE A 113 12.48 -30.40 4.79
CA ILE A 113 12.76 -29.67 6.03
C ILE A 113 13.64 -28.46 5.75
N SER A 114 14.67 -28.61 4.91
CA SER A 114 15.59 -27.53 4.57
C SER A 114 14.87 -26.37 3.88
N MET A 115 13.97 -26.66 2.93
CA MET A 115 13.20 -25.64 2.22
C MET A 115 12.14 -24.98 3.11
N GLN A 116 11.44 -25.76 3.94
CA GLN A 116 10.49 -25.24 4.94
C GLN A 116 11.19 -24.32 5.94
N LEU A 117 12.33 -24.75 6.49
CA LEU A 117 13.09 -23.99 7.46
C LEU A 117 13.64 -22.68 6.86
N LEU A 118 14.17 -22.74 5.64
CA LEU A 118 14.65 -21.54 4.96
C LEU A 118 13.49 -20.56 4.68
N SER A 119 12.34 -21.07 4.24
CA SER A 119 11.13 -20.27 4.07
C SER A 119 10.70 -19.58 5.38
N ALA A 120 10.69 -20.31 6.49
CA ALA A 120 10.35 -19.77 7.80
C ALA A 120 11.35 -18.73 8.30
N ILE A 121 12.65 -19.01 8.22
CA ILE A 121 13.72 -18.07 8.62
C ILE A 121 13.61 -16.76 7.84
N ILE A 122 13.37 -16.82 6.53
CA ILE A 122 13.22 -15.62 5.70
C ILE A 122 12.08 -14.74 6.22
N LEU A 123 10.93 -15.33 6.55
CA LEU A 123 9.76 -14.58 7.01
C LEU A 123 9.92 -14.09 8.46
N ASP A 124 10.49 -14.90 9.34
CA ASP A 124 10.77 -14.51 10.72
C ASP A 124 11.78 -13.36 10.78
N VAL A 125 12.86 -13.44 10.00
CA VAL A 125 13.84 -12.34 9.89
C VAL A 125 13.20 -11.10 9.28
N ALA A 126 12.38 -11.24 8.23
CA ALA A 126 11.67 -10.09 7.65
C ALA A 126 10.71 -9.45 8.66
N TYR A 127 9.97 -10.26 9.43
CA TYR A 127 9.07 -9.82 10.51
C TYR A 127 9.79 -9.09 11.62
N LEU A 128 10.86 -9.66 12.15
CA LEU A 128 11.65 -9.00 13.18
C LEU A 128 12.30 -7.72 12.65
N TYR A 129 12.92 -7.78 11.47
CA TYR A 129 13.58 -6.63 10.86
C TYR A 129 12.60 -5.47 10.66
N ILE A 130 11.46 -5.71 10.01
CA ILE A 130 10.52 -4.64 9.68
C ILE A 130 9.86 -4.07 10.94
N SER A 131 9.52 -4.93 11.90
CA SER A 131 8.87 -4.52 13.15
C SER A 131 9.83 -3.70 14.01
N LEU A 132 11.07 -4.17 14.20
CA LEU A 132 12.10 -3.43 14.92
C LEU A 132 12.44 -2.12 14.21
N TYR A 133 12.57 -2.15 12.89
CA TYR A 133 12.84 -0.95 12.11
C TYR A 133 11.72 0.09 12.27
N TRP A 134 10.45 -0.34 12.27
CA TRP A 134 9.34 0.54 12.51
C TRP A 134 9.36 1.14 13.91
N VAL A 135 9.54 0.30 14.95
CA VAL A 135 9.58 0.74 16.36
C VAL A 135 10.69 1.77 16.60
N LEU A 136 11.86 1.55 16.02
CA LEU A 136 13.04 2.37 16.29
C LEU A 136 13.09 3.65 15.44
N TYR A 137 12.63 3.60 14.18
CA TYR A 137 12.89 4.67 13.20
C TYR A 137 11.64 5.29 12.58
N GLN A 138 10.52 4.57 12.45
CA GLN A 138 9.34 5.10 11.76
C GLN A 138 8.44 5.88 12.71
N ARG A 139 7.75 6.89 12.15
CA ARG A 139 6.87 7.81 12.91
C ARG A 139 5.45 7.92 12.33
N ASN A 140 5.14 7.11 11.32
CA ASN A 140 3.82 7.00 10.69
C ASN A 140 3.30 5.56 10.87
N PHE A 141 1.99 5.36 10.77
CA PHE A 141 1.38 4.04 10.91
C PHE A 141 1.23 3.28 9.58
N ARG A 142 1.79 3.80 8.49
CA ARG A 142 1.57 3.31 7.11
C ARG A 142 1.81 1.81 6.96
N LEU A 143 2.97 1.32 7.39
CA LEU A 143 3.32 -0.10 7.28
C LEU A 143 2.25 -1.00 7.92
N PHE A 144 1.90 -0.72 9.17
CA PHE A 144 0.95 -1.53 9.91
C PHE A 144 -0.47 -1.36 9.38
N ALA A 145 -0.87 -0.17 8.95
CA ALA A 145 -2.15 0.01 8.26
C ALA A 145 -2.25 -0.86 7.00
N ALA A 146 -1.19 -0.92 6.18
CA ALA A 146 -1.15 -1.76 4.99
C ALA A 146 -1.24 -3.26 5.34
N LEU A 147 -0.48 -3.71 6.33
CA LEU A 147 -0.51 -5.11 6.80
C LEU A 147 -1.88 -5.48 7.39
N ILE A 148 -2.47 -4.62 8.21
CA ILE A 148 -3.79 -4.84 8.81
C ILE A 148 -4.85 -4.99 7.72
N ILE A 149 -4.92 -4.04 6.79
CA ILE A 149 -5.91 -4.10 5.70
C ILE A 149 -5.70 -5.37 4.87
N PHE A 150 -4.45 -5.68 4.51
CA PHE A 150 -4.12 -6.88 3.74
C PHE A 150 -4.56 -8.17 4.43
N TYR A 151 -4.28 -8.34 5.72
CA TYR A 151 -4.64 -9.57 6.45
C TYR A 151 -6.10 -9.64 6.88
N VAL A 152 -6.76 -8.51 7.16
CA VAL A 152 -8.21 -8.48 7.45
C VAL A 152 -8.99 -8.88 6.20
N ILE A 153 -8.68 -8.30 5.05
CA ILE A 153 -9.36 -8.65 3.79
C ILE A 153 -9.06 -10.11 3.41
N ARG A 154 -7.82 -10.58 3.58
CA ARG A 154 -7.48 -12.00 3.41
C ARG A 154 -8.34 -12.89 4.31
N ALA A 155 -8.44 -12.57 5.60
CA ALA A 155 -9.22 -13.37 6.55
C ALA A 155 -10.70 -13.44 6.16
N ILE A 156 -11.27 -12.35 5.66
CA ILE A 156 -12.63 -12.34 5.11
C ILE A 156 -12.74 -13.32 3.94
N HIS A 157 -11.86 -13.22 2.95
CA HIS A 157 -11.88 -14.13 1.78
C HIS A 157 -11.75 -15.60 2.19
N LEU A 158 -10.79 -15.92 3.08
CA LEU A 158 -10.59 -17.28 3.58
C LEU A 158 -11.80 -17.84 4.32
N ASN A 159 -12.66 -17.00 4.90
CA ASN A 159 -13.89 -17.45 5.56
C ASN A 159 -15.10 -17.50 4.63
N LEU A 160 -15.10 -16.72 3.55
CA LEU A 160 -16.17 -16.73 2.54
C LEU A 160 -15.99 -17.83 1.49
N VAL A 161 -14.75 -18.16 1.13
CA VAL A 161 -14.42 -19.10 0.06
C VAL A 161 -13.42 -20.14 0.59
N LYS A 162 -13.81 -21.41 0.51
CA LYS A 162 -12.95 -22.55 0.81
C LYS A 162 -12.63 -23.28 -0.49
N LEU A 163 -11.34 -23.43 -0.78
CA LEU A 163 -10.87 -24.20 -1.90
C LEU A 163 -10.51 -25.61 -1.43
N GLU A 164 -10.71 -26.58 -2.32
CA GLU A 164 -10.22 -27.95 -2.11
C GLU A 164 -8.69 -27.92 -1.95
N SER A 165 -8.14 -28.86 -1.19
CA SER A 165 -6.69 -28.97 -1.09
C SER A 165 -6.11 -29.55 -2.37
N PRO A 166 -4.97 -29.05 -2.89
CA PRO A 166 -4.29 -29.66 -4.02
C PRO A 166 -3.97 -31.13 -3.75
N GLN A 167 -4.12 -31.99 -4.76
CA GLN A 167 -3.80 -33.42 -4.64
C GLN A 167 -2.34 -33.66 -4.22
N ASN A 168 -1.45 -32.75 -4.61
CA ASN A 168 -0.02 -32.83 -4.33
C ASN A 168 0.40 -32.06 -3.06
N TYR A 169 -0.56 -31.63 -2.23
CA TYR A 169 -0.27 -30.89 -1.00
C TYR A 169 0.78 -31.62 -0.15
N TYR A 170 1.81 -30.89 0.24
CA TYR A 170 2.85 -31.40 1.12
C TYR A 170 3.31 -30.25 2.03
N TRP A 171 3.11 -30.35 3.34
CA TRP A 171 3.60 -29.36 4.31
C TRP A 171 3.60 -29.96 5.71
N GLU A 172 4.61 -30.77 5.99
CA GLU A 172 4.74 -31.42 7.30
C GLU A 172 5.34 -30.47 8.34
N ASP A 173 5.15 -30.82 9.62
CA ASP A 173 5.81 -30.14 10.73
C ASP A 173 7.27 -30.61 10.85
N PRO A 174 8.27 -29.72 10.68
CA PRO A 174 9.68 -30.05 10.86
C PRO A 174 10.08 -30.20 12.34
N ASN A 175 9.16 -29.98 13.30
CA ASN A 175 9.41 -29.89 14.75
C ASN A 175 10.35 -28.74 15.13
N ILE A 176 10.33 -27.65 14.35
CA ILE A 176 11.11 -26.45 14.61
C ILE A 176 10.14 -25.27 14.67
N PRO A 177 10.12 -24.47 15.74
CA PRO A 177 9.19 -23.35 15.85
C PRO A 177 9.55 -22.24 14.85
N SER A 178 8.52 -21.53 14.38
CA SER A 178 8.63 -20.28 13.63
C SER A 178 7.73 -19.23 14.26
N LEU A 179 8.10 -17.94 14.16
CA LEU A 179 7.29 -16.85 14.71
C LEU A 179 6.05 -16.59 13.86
N VAL A 180 6.18 -16.70 12.54
CA VAL A 180 5.11 -16.32 11.61
C VAL A 180 4.61 -17.45 10.71
N VAL A 181 5.38 -18.53 10.53
CA VAL A 181 4.97 -19.68 9.73
C VAL A 181 4.29 -20.73 10.60
N LYS A 182 3.12 -21.19 10.15
CA LYS A 182 2.43 -22.33 10.75
C LYS A 182 2.70 -23.57 9.92
N TYR A 183 3.12 -24.65 10.57
CA TYR A 183 3.34 -25.93 9.93
C TYR A 183 2.14 -26.86 10.11
N GLY A 184 1.98 -27.80 9.17
CA GLY A 184 0.85 -28.70 9.11
C GLY A 184 -0.23 -28.26 8.12
N PHE A 185 -1.32 -29.02 8.11
CA PHE A 185 -2.39 -28.86 7.12
C PHE A 185 -3.34 -27.71 7.47
N PHE A 186 -3.41 -26.71 6.59
CA PHE A 186 -4.37 -25.61 6.68
C PHE A 186 -5.01 -25.34 5.32
N SER A 187 -6.30 -25.00 5.33
CA SER A 187 -7.03 -24.54 4.15
C SER A 187 -6.95 -23.01 4.06
N ASP A 188 -5.74 -22.49 3.84
CA ASP A 188 -5.44 -21.06 3.77
C ASP A 188 -5.03 -20.58 2.37
N PHE A 189 -5.56 -21.23 1.33
CA PHE A 189 -5.15 -21.06 -0.06
C PHE A 189 -5.27 -19.61 -0.57
N PHE A 190 -6.43 -18.95 -0.49
CA PHE A 190 -6.63 -17.66 -1.18
C PHE A 190 -6.55 -16.39 -0.31
N TYR A 191 -5.73 -15.38 -0.64
CA TYR A 191 -4.57 -15.34 -1.55
C TYR A 191 -3.28 -15.72 -0.78
N SER A 192 -2.06 -15.51 -1.30
CA SER A 192 -0.81 -15.89 -0.60
C SER A 192 -0.32 -14.82 0.38
N GLY A 193 -0.10 -15.23 1.64
CA GLY A 193 0.27 -14.33 2.74
C GLY A 193 1.78 -14.10 2.77
N HIS A 194 2.52 -15.20 2.65
CA HIS A 194 3.97 -15.27 2.54
C HIS A 194 4.50 -14.27 1.48
N VAL A 195 3.92 -14.32 0.28
CA VAL A 195 4.31 -13.49 -0.85
C VAL A 195 3.88 -12.04 -0.66
N GLY A 196 2.60 -11.80 -0.37
CA GLY A 196 2.09 -10.43 -0.25
C GLY A 196 2.71 -9.66 0.93
N TYR A 197 3.03 -10.34 2.02
CA TYR A 197 3.76 -9.76 3.15
C TYR A 197 5.13 -9.21 2.73
N LEU A 198 5.95 -10.02 2.06
CA LEU A 198 7.27 -9.60 1.59
C LEU A 198 7.19 -8.51 0.52
N VAL A 199 6.15 -8.53 -0.32
CA VAL A 199 5.87 -7.43 -1.26
C VAL A 199 5.60 -6.13 -0.51
N ILE A 200 4.78 -6.14 0.55
CA ILE A 200 4.54 -4.95 1.39
C ILE A 200 5.84 -4.47 2.04
N CYS A 201 6.63 -5.38 2.62
CA CYS A 201 7.93 -5.04 3.20
C CYS A 201 8.88 -4.42 2.15
N GLY A 202 8.93 -5.00 0.95
CA GLY A 202 9.73 -4.50 -0.16
C GLY A 202 9.30 -3.10 -0.60
N LEU A 203 8.00 -2.85 -0.71
CA LEU A 203 7.43 -1.54 -1.05
C LEU A 203 7.70 -0.49 0.04
N GLU A 204 7.59 -0.87 1.32
CA GLU A 204 7.92 0.01 2.45
C GLU A 204 9.39 0.41 2.42
N MET A 205 10.31 -0.56 2.29
CA MET A 205 11.74 -0.28 2.19
C MET A 205 12.09 0.59 0.98
N LYS A 206 11.39 0.40 -0.15
CA LYS A 206 11.57 1.25 -1.33
C LYS A 206 11.19 2.69 -1.03
N ARG A 207 10.04 2.89 -0.37
CA ARG A 207 9.49 4.22 -0.08
C ARG A 207 10.36 5.02 0.88
N ILE A 208 10.97 4.37 1.87
CA ILE A 208 11.90 5.03 2.80
C ILE A 208 13.33 5.18 2.25
N GLY A 209 13.57 4.82 0.97
CA GLY A 209 14.87 4.98 0.30
C GLY A 209 15.86 3.82 0.48
N LYS A 210 15.48 2.74 1.16
CA LYS A 210 16.34 1.55 1.36
C LYS A 210 16.23 0.56 0.19
N LYS A 211 16.75 0.98 -0.98
CA LYS A 211 16.63 0.22 -2.23
C LYS A 211 17.19 -1.21 -2.16
N TYR A 212 18.35 -1.41 -1.54
CA TYR A 212 18.96 -2.76 -1.46
C TYR A 212 18.13 -3.73 -0.61
N VAL A 213 17.63 -3.27 0.54
CA VAL A 213 16.76 -4.08 1.42
C VAL A 213 15.42 -4.36 0.73
N SER A 214 14.89 -3.37 0.00
CA SER A 214 13.70 -3.54 -0.83
C SER A 214 13.88 -4.63 -1.89
N THR A 215 14.98 -4.58 -2.65
CA THR A 215 15.32 -5.62 -3.64
C THR A 215 15.44 -6.98 -2.99
N LEU A 216 16.10 -7.08 -1.82
CA LEU A 216 16.19 -8.33 -1.08
C LEU A 216 14.80 -8.89 -0.73
N PHE A 217 13.87 -8.07 -0.22
CA PHE A 217 12.52 -8.53 0.08
C PHE A 217 11.74 -8.99 -1.16
N PHE A 218 11.91 -8.33 -2.31
CA PHE A 218 11.31 -8.82 -3.56
C PHE A 218 11.91 -10.16 -4.02
N LEU A 219 13.21 -10.35 -3.89
CA LEU A 219 13.85 -11.65 -4.17
C LEU A 219 13.37 -12.74 -3.20
N CYS A 220 13.27 -12.42 -1.91
CA CYS A 220 12.68 -13.31 -0.92
C CYS A 220 11.22 -13.64 -1.26
N SER A 221 10.44 -12.68 -1.78
CA SER A 221 9.06 -12.93 -2.21
C SER A 221 8.98 -13.89 -3.38
N LEU A 222 9.91 -13.83 -4.33
CA LEU A 222 9.99 -14.79 -5.44
C LEU A 222 10.38 -16.18 -4.93
N TYR A 223 11.30 -16.26 -3.97
CA TYR A 223 11.62 -17.51 -3.30
C TYR A 223 10.40 -18.08 -2.57
N GLN A 224 9.64 -17.26 -1.84
CA GLN A 224 8.41 -17.72 -1.20
C GLN A 224 7.38 -18.19 -2.22
N ALA A 225 7.22 -17.48 -3.34
CA ALA A 225 6.34 -17.90 -4.43
C ALA A 225 6.74 -19.29 -4.97
N PHE A 226 8.04 -19.53 -5.15
CA PHE A 226 8.56 -20.84 -5.54
C PHE A 226 8.18 -21.91 -4.50
N VAL A 227 8.51 -21.71 -3.22
CA VAL A 227 8.22 -22.66 -2.15
C VAL A 227 6.73 -22.99 -2.08
N VAL A 228 5.86 -21.99 -2.05
CA VAL A 228 4.44 -22.23 -1.82
C VAL A 228 3.76 -22.98 -2.98
N ILE A 229 4.26 -22.79 -4.21
CA ILE A 229 3.78 -23.52 -5.39
C ILE A 229 4.35 -24.94 -5.42
N THR A 230 5.66 -25.12 -5.18
CA THR A 230 6.31 -26.45 -5.27
C THR A 230 5.84 -27.40 -4.17
N PHE A 231 5.55 -26.90 -2.97
CA PHE A 231 4.92 -27.66 -1.89
C PHE A 231 3.40 -27.83 -2.07
N ALA A 232 2.82 -27.16 -3.07
CA ALA A 232 1.38 -27.14 -3.35
C ALA A 232 0.54 -26.74 -2.12
N ILE A 233 1.05 -25.77 -1.34
CA ILE A 233 0.32 -25.16 -0.22
C ILE A 233 -0.44 -23.90 -0.62
N HIS A 234 -0.16 -23.37 -1.80
CA HIS A 234 -0.92 -22.31 -2.44
C HIS A 234 -1.05 -22.62 -3.93
N TYR A 235 -2.21 -22.28 -4.51
CA TYR A 235 -2.39 -22.21 -5.95
C TYR A 235 -1.60 -21.04 -6.53
N THR A 236 -1.24 -21.13 -7.81
CA THR A 236 -0.54 -20.09 -8.56
C THR A 236 -1.33 -18.77 -8.55
N ILE A 237 -2.66 -18.84 -8.58
CA ILE A 237 -3.53 -17.65 -8.47
C ILE A 237 -3.40 -16.95 -7.12
N ASP A 238 -3.08 -17.69 -6.05
CA ASP A 238 -2.95 -17.12 -4.72
C ASP A 238 -1.70 -16.23 -4.64
N VAL A 239 -0.61 -16.64 -5.28
CA VAL A 239 0.65 -15.89 -5.37
C VAL A 239 0.44 -14.58 -6.13
N THR A 240 -0.13 -14.66 -7.34
CA THR A 240 -0.35 -13.46 -8.18
C THR A 240 -1.31 -12.48 -7.53
N THR A 241 -2.40 -13.00 -6.95
CA THR A 241 -3.40 -12.19 -6.25
C THR A 241 -2.85 -11.59 -4.96
N GLY A 242 -1.98 -12.32 -4.25
CA GLY A 242 -1.26 -11.83 -3.08
C GLY A 242 -0.38 -10.62 -3.42
N CYS A 243 0.37 -10.68 -4.53
CA CYS A 243 1.15 -9.55 -5.04
C CYS A 243 0.26 -8.35 -5.40
N ILE A 244 -0.83 -8.57 -6.13
CA ILE A 244 -1.74 -7.51 -6.59
C ILE A 244 -2.38 -6.80 -5.39
N PHE A 245 -2.94 -7.55 -4.45
CA PHE A 245 -3.57 -6.97 -3.25
C PHE A 245 -2.56 -6.27 -2.35
N ALA A 246 -1.38 -6.86 -2.15
CA ALA A 246 -0.29 -6.21 -1.41
C ALA A 246 0.06 -4.85 -2.01
N HIS A 247 0.31 -4.81 -3.32
CA HIS A 247 0.62 -3.57 -4.03
C HIS A 247 -0.53 -2.56 -3.99
N TYR A 248 -1.76 -3.01 -4.24
CA TYR A 248 -2.94 -2.15 -4.23
C TYR A 248 -3.18 -1.54 -2.85
N PHE A 249 -3.27 -2.35 -1.79
CA PHE A 249 -3.54 -1.86 -0.44
C PHE A 249 -2.42 -0.96 0.07
N TYR A 250 -1.16 -1.31 -0.19
CA TYR A 250 -0.05 -0.45 0.17
C TYR A 250 -0.15 0.94 -0.48
N ASN A 251 -0.48 1.01 -1.78
CA ASN A 251 -0.67 2.28 -2.47
C ASN A 251 -1.89 3.06 -1.96
N GLN A 252 -3.00 2.38 -1.62
CA GLN A 252 -4.15 3.03 -0.99
C GLN A 252 -3.75 3.66 0.35
N VAL A 253 -3.06 2.91 1.21
CA VAL A 253 -2.59 3.46 2.49
C VAL A 253 -1.61 4.62 2.29
N CYS A 254 -0.72 4.53 1.29
CA CYS A 254 0.17 5.65 0.94
C CYS A 254 -0.59 6.93 0.54
N TYR A 255 -1.73 6.79 -0.15
CA TYR A 255 -2.58 7.91 -0.54
C TYR A 255 -3.33 8.50 0.68
N TRP A 256 -3.78 7.65 1.60
CA TRP A 256 -4.55 8.04 2.79
C TRP A 256 -3.70 8.28 4.06
N GLU A 257 -2.37 8.17 3.97
CA GLU A 257 -1.41 8.14 5.10
C GLU A 257 -1.66 9.26 6.12
N VAL A 258 -1.75 10.51 5.66
CA VAL A 258 -1.98 11.68 6.54
C VAL A 258 -3.31 11.58 7.29
N LYS A 259 -4.37 11.10 6.62
CA LYS A 259 -5.69 10.98 7.26
C LYS A 259 -5.72 9.82 8.26
N ILE A 260 -5.01 8.73 7.96
CA ILE A 260 -4.84 7.59 8.87
C ILE A 260 -4.12 8.03 10.14
N ASP A 261 -2.98 8.71 10.01
CA ASP A 261 -2.23 9.20 11.17
C ASP A 261 -3.04 10.23 11.99
N PHE A 262 -3.80 11.10 11.33
CA PHE A 262 -4.71 12.03 12.00
C PHE A 262 -5.83 11.32 12.78
N PHE A 263 -6.43 10.29 12.18
CA PHE A 263 -7.45 9.48 12.85
C PHE A 263 -6.88 8.76 14.09
N LEU A 264 -5.66 8.20 13.99
CA LEU A 264 -4.99 7.58 15.14
C LEU A 264 -4.69 8.57 16.25
N LYS A 265 -4.30 9.81 15.91
CA LYS A 265 -4.13 10.89 16.89
C LYS A 265 -5.44 11.18 17.65
N ILE A 266 -6.56 11.24 16.94
CA ILE A 266 -7.88 11.42 17.57
C ILE A 266 -8.16 10.26 18.53
N LEU A 267 -7.97 9.01 18.09
CA LEU A 267 -8.19 7.84 18.92
C LEU A 267 -7.30 7.85 20.18
N ALA A 268 -6.02 8.18 20.05
CA ALA A 268 -5.10 8.25 21.19
C ALA A 268 -5.56 9.29 22.24
N GLY A 269 -6.03 10.46 21.79
CA GLY A 269 -6.55 11.50 22.68
C GLY A 269 -7.81 11.09 23.45
N LEU A 270 -8.60 10.13 22.94
CA LEU A 270 -9.73 9.57 23.69
C LEU A 270 -9.27 8.76 24.91
N PHE A 271 -8.14 8.06 24.81
CA PHE A 271 -7.60 7.27 25.92
C PHE A 271 -6.90 8.14 26.97
N GLU A 272 -6.19 9.19 26.52
CA GLU A 272 -5.43 10.09 27.40
C GLU A 272 -6.33 10.90 28.35
N ARG A 273 -7.57 11.20 27.92
CA ARG A 273 -8.55 11.95 28.73
C ARG A 273 -9.01 11.23 29.99
N THR A 274 -8.78 9.92 30.08
CA THR A 274 -9.19 9.10 31.24
C THR A 274 -8.18 9.16 32.39
N SER A 275 -6.91 9.54 32.15
CA SER A 275 -5.89 9.56 33.21
C SER A 275 -5.85 10.86 34.03
N GLN A 276 -6.23 12.00 33.44
CA GLN A 276 -6.19 13.30 34.12
C GLN A 276 -7.30 13.51 35.17
N GLN A 277 -8.37 12.71 35.17
CA GLN A 277 -9.40 12.80 36.22
C GLN A 277 -9.00 12.12 37.54
N THR A 278 -7.94 11.30 37.55
CA THR A 278 -7.51 10.57 38.76
C THR A 278 -6.52 11.36 39.62
N THR A 279 -5.74 12.27 39.03
CA THR A 279 -4.77 13.11 39.76
C THR A 279 -5.39 14.34 40.42
N ALA A 280 -6.54 14.84 39.95
CA ALA A 280 -7.21 16.00 40.56
C ALA A 280 -7.90 15.70 41.91
N LYS A 281 -7.88 14.45 42.41
CA LYS A 281 -8.55 14.05 43.66
C LYS A 281 -7.62 13.90 44.88
N TYR A 282 -6.32 14.08 44.73
CA TYR A 282 -5.35 13.94 45.84
C TYR A 282 -4.70 15.24 46.30
N GLU A 283 -5.10 16.39 45.76
CA GLU A 283 -4.46 17.68 46.06
C GLU A 283 -5.42 18.71 46.67
N VAL A 284 -6.31 18.31 47.59
CA VAL A 284 -6.97 19.24 48.52
C VAL A 284 -7.30 18.53 49.84
N GLN A 285 -6.32 18.36 50.73
CA GLN A 285 -6.54 18.20 52.17
C GLN A 285 -5.17 18.25 52.88
N GLY A 286 -4.66 19.45 53.14
CA GLY A 286 -3.36 19.54 53.82
C GLY A 286 -2.76 20.91 54.06
N ILE A 287 -3.54 21.99 54.16
CA ILE A 287 -3.05 23.22 54.81
C ILE A 287 -4.18 23.79 55.67
N GLN A 288 -4.30 23.24 56.88
CA GLN A 288 -5.03 23.90 57.96
C GLN A 288 -4.05 24.91 58.57
N GLN A 289 -4.25 26.19 58.25
CA GLN A 289 -3.55 27.29 58.89
C GLN A 289 -3.89 27.29 60.38
N ILE A 290 -2.89 27.00 61.23
CA ILE A 290 -2.97 27.28 62.65
C ILE A 290 -2.56 28.74 62.83
N GLY A 291 -3.56 29.58 63.07
CA GLY A 291 -3.35 30.94 63.55
C GLY A 291 -2.76 30.91 64.95
N VAL A 292 -1.65 31.64 65.13
CA VAL A 292 -1.15 32.01 66.46
C VAL A 292 -1.25 33.52 66.55
N THR A 293 -2.30 33.96 67.25
CA THR A 293 -2.44 35.29 67.84
C THR A 293 -1.97 35.24 69.29
N THR A 294 -1.50 36.39 69.79
CA THR A 294 -1.12 36.74 71.19
C THR A 294 0.28 36.28 71.63
N LEU A 295 1.18 37.11 72.18
CA LEU A 295 1.15 38.46 72.78
C LEU A 295 2.47 39.18 72.50
#